data_AF-A0A833TLH7-F1
#
_entry.id   AF-A0A833TLH7-F1
#
_cell.length_a   1.000
_cell.length_b   1.000
_cell.length_c   1.000
_cell.angle_alpha   90.00
_cell.angle_beta   90.00
_cell.angle_gamma   90.00
#
_symmetry.space_group_name_H-M   'P 1'
#
loop_
_entity.id
_entity.type
_entity.pdbx_description
1 polymer ?
#
loop_
_entity_poly.entity_id
_entity_poly.type
_entity_poly.pdbx_seq_one_letter_code
_entity_poly.pdbx_strand_id
1 'polypeptide(L)'
;MSLQCLILALGLLIFAARNNTCLGQSFPSLRVVPHVAAAAPTSSRSLRSTSPTNETSIGDQDKEERAQGKRISAVTENLAYKLGLKAQIKPEAFFTRIHFSETVGKLDDSTEFMRWLQYVLKYRNKMGETSFSDAKFAALLRNAKPDEEVLELLQSLRRVDGMKDLVDRLQTYFFKMYPSIHNMMNEAWLNTRQNPRELFNLVLPPNGFQDQYLIQWLRYTEMYKTAMGVDSFPIYQMNDLFLRHWSIPSLVERLQSIKKIPDLEKLAESMQAQVFQVLYARATPKDFQHFLYVTTGDEE
;
A
#
# COMPACT_ATOMS: atom_id res chain seq x y z
N MET A 1 40.94 -2.01 -8.20
CA MET A 1 40.45 -0.72 -7.66
C MET A 1 41.59 -0.11 -6.86
N SER A 2 42.00 1.13 -7.12
CA SER A 2 43.18 1.72 -6.45
C SER A 2 42.81 2.39 -5.12
N LEU A 3 43.82 2.57 -4.27
CA LEU A 3 43.72 3.22 -2.96
C LEU A 3 43.14 4.66 -3.04
N GLN A 4 43.28 5.32 -4.19
CA GLN A 4 42.79 6.68 -4.44
C GLN A 4 41.24 6.75 -4.49
N CYS A 5 40.55 5.70 -4.93
CA CYS A 5 39.08 5.69 -4.96
C CYS A 5 38.46 5.64 -3.55
N LEU A 6 39.11 4.98 -2.60
CA LEU A 6 38.64 4.89 -1.21
C LEU A 6 38.77 6.23 -0.46
N ILE A 7 39.80 7.01 -0.76
CA ILE A 7 40.03 8.32 -0.13
C ILE A 7 38.96 9.34 -0.58
N LEU A 8 38.56 9.31 -1.86
CA LEU A 8 37.48 10.17 -2.38
C LEU A 8 36.10 9.80 -1.79
N ALA A 9 35.83 8.50 -1.58
CA ALA A 9 34.59 8.05 -0.95
C ALA A 9 34.48 8.46 0.54
N LEU A 10 35.59 8.43 1.29
CA LEU A 10 35.61 8.93 2.68
C LEU A 10 35.42 10.45 2.75
N GLY A 11 36.00 11.21 1.81
CA GLY A 11 35.91 12.68 1.80
C GLY A 11 34.49 13.21 1.67
N LEU A 12 33.65 12.57 0.84
CA LEU A 12 32.27 13.00 0.61
C LEU A 12 31.32 12.71 1.79
N LEU A 13 31.61 11.71 2.62
CA LEU A 13 30.82 11.43 3.84
C LEU A 13 31.19 12.36 5.01
N ILE A 14 32.41 12.87 5.04
CA ILE A 14 32.86 13.87 6.03
C ILE A 14 32.37 15.27 5.65
N PHE A 15 32.11 15.52 4.36
CA PHE A 15 31.42 16.74 3.92
C PHE A 15 29.90 16.67 4.19
N ALA A 16 29.60 16.96 5.45
CA ALA A 16 28.61 17.97 5.79
C ALA A 16 27.14 17.68 5.40
N ALA A 17 26.31 17.06 6.25
CA ALA A 17 26.42 16.90 7.71
C ALA A 17 26.70 18.20 8.51
N ARG A 18 26.74 19.38 7.86
CA ARG A 18 27.11 20.68 8.45
C ARG A 18 26.07 21.78 8.23
N ASN A 19 25.01 21.49 7.47
CA ASN A 19 23.96 22.46 7.10
C ASN A 19 22.59 22.10 7.73
N ASN A 20 22.58 21.69 8.99
CA ASN A 20 21.36 21.64 9.81
C ASN A 20 21.64 22.30 11.17
N THR A 21 21.21 23.56 11.34
CA THR A 21 21.10 24.22 12.64
C THR A 21 20.00 25.28 12.61
N CYS A 22 19.25 25.38 13.71
CA CYS A 22 17.96 26.06 13.79
C CYS A 22 18.02 27.57 14.15
N LEU A 23 16.99 28.32 13.75
CA LEU A 23 16.42 29.54 14.37
C LEU A 23 14.93 29.60 13.93
N GLY A 24 13.93 30.13 14.65
CA GLY A 24 13.86 30.65 16.02
C GLY A 24 12.55 31.43 16.27
N GLN A 25 11.64 30.89 17.12
CA GLN A 25 10.53 31.49 17.91
C GLN A 25 9.77 32.78 17.48
N SER A 26 8.42 32.75 17.62
CA SER A 26 7.68 33.65 18.56
C SER A 26 6.21 33.21 18.77
N PHE A 27 5.63 33.52 19.95
CA PHE A 27 4.22 33.30 20.35
C PHE A 27 3.39 34.62 20.23
N PRO A 28 2.09 34.66 20.62
CA PRO A 28 1.73 34.84 22.04
C PRO A 28 0.55 33.96 22.55
N SER A 29 0.52 33.79 23.88
CA SER A 29 -0.52 33.10 24.66
C SER A 29 -1.53 34.07 25.30
N LEU A 30 -2.63 33.54 25.87
CA LEU A 30 -3.60 34.28 26.68
C LEU A 30 -3.77 33.64 28.08
N ARG A 31 -4.06 34.49 29.09
CA ARG A 31 -3.98 34.24 30.56
C ARG A 31 -5.09 33.29 31.09
N VAL A 32 -4.92 32.43 32.13
CA VAL A 32 -4.66 32.64 33.60
C VAL A 32 -5.78 33.49 34.26
N VAL A 33 -6.51 33.12 35.36
CA VAL A 33 -6.16 32.86 36.80
C VAL A 33 -7.27 32.01 37.51
N PRO A 34 -7.04 31.27 38.63
CA PRO A 34 -8.01 30.39 39.32
C PRO A 34 -8.44 30.83 40.77
N HIS A 35 -9.29 30.03 41.44
CA HIS A 35 -9.69 30.10 42.89
C HIS A 35 -10.32 28.72 43.32
N VAL A 36 -10.44 28.26 44.59
CA VAL A 36 -9.59 28.33 45.82
C VAL A 36 -10.14 27.38 46.93
N ALA A 37 -9.28 26.59 47.62
CA ALA A 37 -9.49 25.86 48.89
C ALA A 37 -10.64 24.79 48.97
N ALA A 38 -10.79 23.86 49.93
CA ALA A 38 -10.04 23.38 51.11
C ALA A 38 -10.44 21.87 51.34
N ALA A 39 -9.98 21.03 52.30
CA ALA A 39 -9.00 21.05 53.39
C ALA A 39 -8.57 19.58 53.74
N ALA A 40 -7.85 19.35 54.85
CA ALA A 40 -7.62 18.02 55.48
C ALA A 40 -8.10 18.05 56.96
N PRO A 41 -8.29 16.90 57.64
CA PRO A 41 -7.27 16.42 58.62
C PRO A 41 -7.12 14.87 58.66
N THR A 42 -5.93 14.25 58.79
CA THR A 42 -4.92 14.18 59.91
C THR A 42 -5.15 13.03 60.91
N SER A 43 -4.26 12.02 60.92
CA SER A 43 -3.80 11.18 62.07
C SER A 43 -2.98 9.99 61.53
N SER A 44 -1.84 9.53 62.08
CA SER A 44 -0.90 10.04 63.09
C SER A 44 0.49 9.34 62.96
N ARG A 45 1.47 9.74 63.78
CA ARG A 45 2.87 9.22 63.91
C ARG A 45 2.94 7.67 64.05
N SER A 46 4.04 6.98 63.69
CA SER A 46 5.32 7.10 64.41
C SER A 46 6.56 6.38 63.79
N LEU A 47 7.72 7.04 63.92
CA LEU A 47 9.11 6.55 64.08
C LEU A 47 9.81 5.56 63.09
N ARG A 48 10.73 6.17 62.34
CA ARG A 48 12.00 5.74 61.71
C ARG A 48 12.88 4.72 62.50
N SER A 49 13.44 3.71 61.81
CA SER A 49 14.89 3.39 61.86
C SER A 49 15.42 2.51 60.70
N THR A 50 16.47 2.99 60.04
CA THR A 50 17.60 2.26 59.40
C THR A 50 17.38 0.94 58.61
N SER A 51 17.53 1.04 57.28
CA SER A 51 18.14 -0.01 56.42
C SER A 51 19.66 -0.12 56.69
N PRO A 52 20.39 -1.15 56.22
CA PRO A 52 20.68 -1.30 54.79
C PRO A 52 20.70 -2.74 54.20
N THR A 53 20.29 -2.82 52.92
CA THR A 53 20.65 -3.83 51.89
C THR A 53 20.72 -5.32 52.24
N ASN A 54 19.80 -6.08 51.65
CA ASN A 54 20.14 -7.01 50.56
C ASN A 54 18.89 -7.23 49.68
N GLU A 55 18.66 -6.32 48.73
CA GLU A 55 17.63 -6.50 47.70
C GLU A 55 18.18 -7.40 46.60
N THR A 56 17.62 -8.60 46.50
CA THR A 56 17.90 -9.54 45.41
C THR A 56 17.50 -8.90 44.08
N SER A 57 18.41 -8.93 43.10
CA SER A 57 18.18 -8.46 41.73
C SER A 57 17.13 -9.33 41.00
N ILE A 58 15.85 -9.05 41.24
CA ILE A 58 14.70 -9.64 40.54
C ILE A 58 14.10 -8.55 39.65
N GLY A 59 14.64 -8.39 38.44
CA GLY A 59 14.22 -7.33 37.50
C GLY A 59 14.76 -7.44 36.07
N ASP A 60 15.91 -8.11 35.88
CA ASP A 60 16.47 -8.38 34.54
C ASP A 60 16.40 -9.84 34.10
N GLN A 61 16.25 -10.78 35.04
CA GLN A 61 16.20 -12.22 34.74
C GLN A 61 15.02 -12.58 33.80
N ASP A 62 13.82 -12.02 34.05
CA ASP A 62 12.64 -12.17 33.19
C ASP A 62 12.84 -11.62 31.77
N LYS A 63 13.68 -10.61 31.59
CA LYS A 63 13.99 -10.04 30.27
C LYS A 63 15.01 -10.90 29.53
N GLU A 64 16.00 -11.40 30.26
CA GLU A 64 17.05 -12.25 29.71
C GLU A 64 16.52 -13.64 29.30
N GLU A 65 15.69 -14.29 30.11
CA GLU A 65 15.01 -15.54 29.72
C GLU A 65 14.10 -15.34 28.50
N ARG A 66 13.34 -14.24 28.44
CA ARG A 66 12.48 -13.93 27.28
C ARG A 66 13.31 -13.64 26.02
N ALA A 67 14.49 -13.03 26.16
CA ALA A 67 15.42 -12.80 25.05
C ALA A 67 16.11 -14.11 24.61
N GLN A 68 16.47 -14.99 25.55
CA GLN A 68 17.07 -16.29 25.28
C GLN A 68 16.08 -17.24 24.61
N GLY A 69 14.84 -17.29 25.08
CA GLY A 69 13.73 -18.02 24.43
C GLY A 69 13.49 -17.54 22.98
N LYS A 70 13.42 -16.22 22.77
CA LYS A 70 13.31 -15.62 21.41
C LYS A 70 14.50 -15.97 20.51
N ARG A 71 15.73 -16.02 21.06
CA ARG A 71 16.94 -16.44 20.31
C ARG A 71 16.87 -17.91 19.92
N ILE A 72 16.42 -18.79 20.83
CA ILE A 72 16.30 -20.23 20.57
C ILE A 72 15.22 -20.51 19.51
N SER A 73 14.04 -19.89 19.59
CA SER A 73 13.00 -20.03 18.54
C SER A 73 13.50 -19.53 17.18
N ALA A 74 14.18 -18.38 17.15
CA ALA A 74 14.74 -17.83 15.91
C ALA A 74 15.76 -18.79 15.25
N VAL A 75 16.55 -19.53 16.04
CA VAL A 75 17.50 -20.53 15.53
C VAL A 75 16.77 -21.78 15.03
N THR A 76 15.82 -22.32 15.78
CA THR A 76 15.09 -23.55 15.39
C THR A 76 14.20 -23.33 14.16
N GLU A 77 13.53 -22.18 14.05
CA GLU A 77 12.76 -21.81 12.85
C GLU A 77 13.65 -21.60 11.62
N ASN A 78 14.81 -20.95 11.79
CA ASN A 78 15.78 -20.77 10.70
C ASN A 78 16.29 -22.12 10.17
N LEU A 79 16.52 -23.09 11.07
CA LEU A 79 16.83 -24.48 10.72
C LEU A 79 15.65 -25.18 10.03
N ALA A 80 14.43 -25.03 10.53
CA ALA A 80 13.23 -25.62 9.92
C ALA A 80 13.02 -25.17 8.48
N TYR A 81 13.15 -23.87 8.20
CA TYR A 81 13.05 -23.33 6.83
C TYR A 81 14.22 -23.77 5.94
N LYS A 82 15.46 -23.87 6.46
CA LYS A 82 16.60 -24.41 5.71
C LYS A 82 16.40 -25.89 5.34
N LEU A 83 15.89 -26.70 6.26
CA LEU A 83 15.59 -28.12 6.03
C LEU A 83 14.41 -28.27 5.07
N GLY A 84 13.34 -27.50 5.25
CA GLY A 84 12.20 -27.48 4.34
C GLY A 84 12.59 -27.11 2.91
N LEU A 85 13.50 -26.15 2.71
CA LEU A 85 13.98 -25.78 1.37
C LEU A 85 14.86 -26.87 0.73
N LYS A 86 15.57 -27.67 1.53
CA LYS A 86 16.29 -28.87 1.05
C LYS A 86 15.31 -29.97 0.66
N ALA A 87 14.35 -30.28 1.53
CA ALA A 87 13.32 -31.31 1.34
C ALA A 87 12.15 -30.90 0.41
N GLN A 88 12.21 -29.71 -0.19
CA GLN A 88 11.22 -29.17 -1.12
C GLN A 88 9.78 -29.05 -0.56
N ILE A 89 9.66 -28.88 0.77
CA ILE A 89 8.38 -28.76 1.46
C ILE A 89 7.62 -27.53 0.93
N LYS A 90 6.35 -27.70 0.58
CA LYS A 90 5.53 -26.61 0.04
C LYS A 90 5.25 -25.54 1.12
N PRO A 91 5.27 -24.23 0.80
CA PRO A 91 5.06 -23.16 1.79
C PRO A 91 3.78 -23.27 2.61
N GLU A 92 2.71 -23.82 2.03
CA GLU A 92 1.43 -24.12 2.68
C GLU A 92 1.61 -24.91 3.99
N ALA A 93 2.56 -25.85 4.04
CA ALA A 93 2.79 -26.72 5.21
C ALA A 93 3.45 -26.00 6.39
N PHE A 94 4.04 -24.83 6.17
CA PHE A 94 4.54 -23.93 7.22
C PHE A 94 3.52 -22.84 7.57
N PHE A 95 2.65 -22.47 6.63
CA PHE A 95 1.65 -21.42 6.82
C PHE A 95 0.63 -21.77 7.92
N THR A 96 0.27 -23.04 8.05
CA THR A 96 -0.63 -23.54 9.12
C THR A 96 -0.08 -23.35 10.54
N ARG A 97 1.18 -22.94 10.69
CA ARG A 97 1.86 -22.69 11.96
C ARG A 97 2.08 -21.20 12.25
N ILE A 98 1.64 -20.31 11.36
CA ILE A 98 1.75 -18.85 11.56
C ILE A 98 0.62 -18.42 12.48
N HIS A 99 0.97 -17.90 13.64
CA HIS A 99 0.01 -17.21 14.50
C HIS A 99 -0.05 -15.74 14.08
N PHE A 100 -1.04 -15.42 13.24
CA PHE A 100 -1.41 -14.03 12.98
C PHE A 100 -1.89 -13.39 14.28
N SER A 101 -1.39 -12.19 14.61
CA SER A 101 -1.92 -11.37 15.69
C SER A 101 -3.41 -11.07 15.47
N GLU A 102 -4.12 -10.80 16.57
CA GLU A 102 -5.53 -10.36 16.51
C GLU A 102 -5.69 -9.02 15.76
N THR A 103 -4.62 -8.23 15.67
CA THR A 103 -4.52 -7.02 14.85
C THR A 103 -3.49 -7.21 13.74
N VAL A 104 -3.95 -7.40 12.50
CA VAL A 104 -3.08 -7.67 11.33
C VAL A 104 -2.56 -6.40 10.64
N GLY A 105 -3.13 -5.23 10.93
CA GLY A 105 -2.66 -3.93 10.43
C GLY A 105 -1.25 -3.49 10.87
N LYS A 106 -0.52 -4.31 11.65
CA LYS A 106 0.88 -4.07 12.03
C LYS A 106 1.77 -5.25 11.63
N LEU A 107 2.39 -5.10 10.46
CA LEU A 107 3.39 -6.05 9.95
C LEU A 107 4.52 -6.30 10.98
N ASP A 108 4.89 -5.26 11.72
CA ASP A 108 5.94 -5.21 12.75
C ASP A 108 5.77 -6.25 13.87
N ASP A 109 4.53 -6.63 14.20
CA ASP A 109 4.24 -7.60 15.27
C ASP A 109 4.27 -9.07 14.78
N SER A 110 4.25 -9.32 13.46
CA SER A 110 4.15 -10.67 12.87
C SER A 110 5.49 -11.24 12.36
N THR A 111 6.47 -11.36 13.27
CA THR A 111 7.81 -11.90 12.96
C THR A 111 7.76 -13.28 12.26
N GLU A 112 6.80 -14.13 12.63
CA GLU A 112 6.59 -15.45 12.01
C GLU A 112 6.16 -15.35 10.54
N PHE A 113 5.22 -14.47 10.21
CA PHE A 113 4.74 -14.25 8.85
C PHE A 113 5.87 -13.76 7.95
N MET A 114 6.69 -12.82 8.42
CA MET A 114 7.85 -12.34 7.66
C MET A 114 8.91 -13.42 7.43
N ARG A 115 9.14 -14.31 8.40
CA ARG A 115 10.02 -15.49 8.22
C ARG A 115 9.45 -16.47 7.18
N TRP A 116 8.14 -16.72 7.23
CA TRP A 116 7.45 -17.55 6.23
C TRP A 116 7.48 -16.91 4.82
N LEU A 117 7.28 -15.60 4.72
CA LEU A 117 7.36 -14.88 3.44
C LEU A 117 8.76 -14.97 2.82
N GLN A 118 9.82 -14.83 3.63
CA GLN A 118 11.18 -15.08 3.17
C GLN A 118 11.41 -16.54 2.73
N TYR A 119 10.71 -17.50 3.34
CA TYR A 119 10.71 -18.88 2.88
C TYR A 119 9.99 -19.05 1.54
N VAL A 120 8.80 -18.47 1.36
CA VAL A 120 8.06 -18.45 0.09
C VAL A 120 8.93 -17.91 -1.05
N LEU A 121 9.59 -16.78 -0.85
CA LEU A 121 10.47 -16.16 -1.86
C LEU A 121 11.64 -17.09 -2.22
N LYS A 122 12.31 -17.69 -1.23
CA LYS A 122 13.40 -18.65 -1.48
C LYS A 122 12.91 -19.93 -2.16
N TYR A 123 11.70 -20.39 -1.82
CA TYR A 123 11.07 -21.55 -2.43
C TYR A 123 10.74 -21.30 -3.91
N ARG A 124 10.05 -20.19 -4.22
CA ARG A 124 9.73 -19.79 -5.61
C ARG A 124 10.99 -19.58 -6.45
N ASN A 125 12.02 -18.94 -5.90
CA ASN A 125 13.30 -18.78 -6.58
C ASN A 125 14.01 -20.11 -6.88
N LYS A 126 13.89 -21.11 -5.99
CA LYS A 126 14.53 -22.42 -6.16
C LYS A 126 13.73 -23.39 -7.04
N MET A 127 12.40 -23.36 -6.95
CA MET A 127 11.49 -24.34 -7.57
C MET A 127 10.70 -23.77 -8.77
N GLY A 128 10.96 -22.53 -9.16
CA GLY A 128 10.17 -21.78 -10.14
C GLY A 128 8.92 -21.14 -9.52
N GLU A 129 8.53 -19.97 -10.04
CA GLU A 129 7.41 -19.18 -9.49
C GLU A 129 6.06 -19.90 -9.53
N THR A 130 5.87 -20.85 -10.44
CA THR A 130 4.62 -21.62 -10.63
C THR A 130 4.41 -22.71 -9.58
N SER A 131 5.49 -23.16 -8.90
CA SER A 131 5.41 -24.18 -7.85
C SER A 131 4.50 -23.74 -6.68
N PHE A 132 4.64 -22.47 -6.28
CA PHE A 132 3.76 -21.74 -5.39
C PHE A 132 3.35 -20.41 -6.05
N SER A 133 2.35 -20.47 -6.92
CA SER A 133 1.90 -19.34 -7.75
C SER A 133 1.20 -18.25 -6.95
N ASP A 134 1.11 -17.05 -7.52
CA ASP A 134 0.38 -15.91 -6.94
C ASP A 134 -1.09 -16.26 -6.62
N ALA A 135 -1.71 -17.12 -7.43
CA ALA A 135 -3.06 -17.64 -7.17
C ALA A 135 -3.16 -18.48 -5.88
N LYS A 136 -2.20 -19.37 -5.63
CA LYS A 136 -2.15 -20.15 -4.38
C LYS A 136 -1.87 -19.25 -3.18
N PHE A 137 -0.98 -18.28 -3.35
CA PHE A 137 -0.62 -17.35 -2.30
C PHE A 137 -1.83 -16.47 -1.91
N ALA A 138 -2.50 -15.85 -2.89
CA ALA A 138 -3.70 -15.04 -2.65
C ALA A 138 -4.82 -15.86 -1.98
N ALA A 139 -5.09 -17.08 -2.47
CA ALA A 139 -6.08 -17.96 -1.85
C ALA A 139 -5.70 -18.34 -0.40
N LEU A 140 -4.42 -18.58 -0.12
CA LEU A 140 -3.93 -18.93 1.22
C LEU A 140 -4.10 -17.78 2.21
N LEU A 141 -3.82 -16.54 1.80
CA LEU A 141 -4.09 -15.34 2.62
C LEU A 141 -5.60 -15.15 2.86
N ARG A 142 -6.40 -15.23 1.79
CA ARG A 142 -7.86 -15.02 1.84
C ARG A 142 -8.59 -16.06 2.70
N ASN A 143 -8.10 -17.29 2.72
CA ASN A 143 -8.66 -18.35 3.56
C ASN A 143 -8.25 -18.22 5.05
N ALA A 144 -7.23 -17.43 5.35
CA ALA A 144 -6.70 -17.25 6.71
C ALA A 144 -7.33 -16.08 7.45
N LYS A 145 -7.70 -15.01 6.72
CA LYS A 145 -8.12 -13.72 7.27
C LYS A 145 -9.20 -13.06 6.40
N PRO A 146 -10.07 -12.20 6.99
CA PRO A 146 -11.01 -11.37 6.25
C PRO A 146 -10.34 -10.56 5.14
N ASP A 147 -11.07 -10.27 4.07
CA ASP A 147 -10.56 -9.51 2.92
C ASP A 147 -9.94 -8.16 3.35
N GLU A 148 -10.52 -7.46 4.32
CA GLU A 148 -10.02 -6.22 4.92
C GLU A 148 -8.58 -6.36 5.44
N GLU A 149 -8.37 -7.29 6.38
CA GLU A 149 -7.07 -7.57 7.00
C GLU A 149 -6.02 -8.02 5.97
N VAL A 150 -6.43 -8.75 4.93
CA VAL A 150 -5.55 -9.16 3.83
C VAL A 150 -5.12 -7.96 2.98
N LEU A 151 -6.03 -7.02 2.70
CA LEU A 151 -5.69 -5.80 1.97
C LEU A 151 -4.78 -4.88 2.80
N GLU A 152 -5.04 -4.70 4.11
CA GLU A 152 -4.15 -3.95 5.01
C GLU A 152 -2.74 -4.56 5.07
N LEU A 153 -2.64 -5.89 5.19
CA LEU A 153 -1.39 -6.62 5.17
C LEU A 153 -0.63 -6.39 3.86
N LEU A 154 -1.31 -6.48 2.72
CA LEU A 154 -0.71 -6.22 1.41
C LEU A 154 -0.24 -4.76 1.28
N GLN A 155 -1.03 -3.77 1.71
CA GLN A 155 -0.60 -2.36 1.70
C GLN A 155 0.63 -2.12 2.60
N SER A 156 0.69 -2.80 3.73
CA SER A 156 1.83 -2.73 4.66
C SER A 156 3.09 -3.35 4.04
N LEU A 157 2.96 -4.54 3.45
CA LEU A 157 4.03 -5.21 2.70
C LEU A 157 4.53 -4.37 1.52
N ARG A 158 3.65 -3.63 0.83
CA ARG A 158 4.02 -2.81 -0.33
C ARG A 158 5.09 -1.75 -0.02
N ARG A 159 5.19 -1.34 1.25
CA ARG A 159 6.14 -0.35 1.76
C ARG A 159 7.49 -0.96 2.16
N VAL A 160 7.60 -2.29 2.17
CA VAL A 160 8.87 -3.00 2.47
C VAL A 160 9.72 -3.07 1.20
N ASP A 161 11.00 -2.72 1.33
CA ASP A 161 11.97 -2.76 0.23
C ASP A 161 11.97 -4.14 -0.46
N GLY A 162 11.83 -4.14 -1.78
CA GLY A 162 11.81 -5.35 -2.62
C GLY A 162 10.49 -6.13 -2.62
N MET A 163 9.45 -5.71 -1.89
CA MET A 163 8.15 -6.42 -1.86
C MET A 163 7.10 -5.85 -2.83
N LYS A 164 7.29 -4.63 -3.35
CA LYS A 164 6.33 -3.93 -4.22
C LYS A 164 5.80 -4.81 -5.36
N ASP A 165 6.68 -5.39 -6.18
CA ASP A 165 6.26 -6.15 -7.37
C ASP A 165 5.47 -7.43 -7.02
N LEU A 166 5.76 -8.06 -5.89
CA LEU A 166 4.99 -9.20 -5.39
C LEU A 166 3.59 -8.75 -4.97
N VAL A 167 3.51 -7.67 -4.18
CA VAL A 167 2.23 -7.13 -3.71
C VAL A 167 1.38 -6.64 -4.87
N ASP A 168 1.97 -5.93 -5.83
CA ASP A 168 1.29 -5.45 -7.03
C ASP A 168 0.68 -6.62 -7.84
N ARG A 169 1.41 -7.74 -8.00
CA ARG A 169 0.84 -8.97 -8.61
C ARG A 169 -0.29 -9.58 -7.79
N LEU A 170 -0.15 -9.65 -6.46
CA LEU A 170 -1.20 -10.18 -5.58
C LEU A 170 -2.45 -9.29 -5.62
N GLN A 171 -2.32 -7.97 -5.47
CA GLN A 171 -3.44 -7.01 -5.58
C GLN A 171 -4.13 -7.10 -6.94
N THR A 172 -3.36 -7.24 -8.02
CA THR A 172 -3.90 -7.47 -9.37
C THR A 172 -4.69 -8.76 -9.47
N TYR A 173 -4.21 -9.86 -8.87
CA TYR A 173 -4.92 -11.13 -8.83
C TYR A 173 -6.22 -11.01 -8.02
N PHE A 174 -6.15 -10.44 -6.82
CA PHE A 174 -7.30 -10.20 -5.94
C PHE A 174 -8.38 -9.38 -6.66
N PHE A 175 -8.00 -8.26 -7.29
CA PHE A 175 -8.90 -7.39 -8.04
C PHE A 175 -9.54 -8.08 -9.25
N LYS A 176 -8.78 -8.93 -9.98
CA LYS A 176 -9.29 -9.63 -11.17
C LYS A 176 -10.22 -10.79 -10.83
N MET A 177 -9.92 -11.52 -9.77
CA MET A 177 -10.64 -12.75 -9.39
C MET A 177 -11.84 -12.53 -8.48
N TYR A 178 -11.88 -11.43 -7.72
CA TYR A 178 -12.88 -11.22 -6.68
C TYR A 178 -13.56 -9.85 -6.81
N PRO A 179 -14.60 -9.70 -7.67
CA PRO A 179 -15.30 -8.42 -7.82
C PRO A 179 -15.91 -7.87 -6.52
N SER A 180 -16.19 -8.71 -5.54
CA SER A 180 -16.73 -8.33 -4.23
C SER A 180 -15.81 -7.39 -3.43
N ILE A 181 -14.49 -7.42 -3.67
CA ILE A 181 -13.54 -6.61 -2.91
C ILE A 181 -13.19 -5.26 -3.58
N HIS A 182 -13.78 -4.93 -4.74
CA HIS A 182 -13.38 -3.75 -5.51
C HIS A 182 -13.49 -2.45 -4.70
N ASN A 183 -14.56 -2.26 -3.92
CA ASN A 183 -14.74 -1.07 -3.11
C ASN A 183 -13.68 -0.97 -2.00
N MET A 184 -13.45 -2.05 -1.26
CA MET A 184 -12.43 -2.14 -0.20
C MET A 184 -11.02 -1.93 -0.76
N MET A 185 -10.75 -2.44 -1.97
CA MET A 185 -9.47 -2.23 -2.66
C MET A 185 -9.29 -0.76 -3.06
N ASN A 186 -10.33 -0.09 -3.58
CA ASN A 186 -10.30 1.34 -3.87
C ASN A 186 -10.02 2.17 -2.60
N GLU A 187 -10.62 1.81 -1.46
CA GLU A 187 -10.38 2.44 -0.16
C GLU A 187 -8.96 2.20 0.34
N ALA A 188 -8.44 0.96 0.27
CA ALA A 188 -7.07 0.63 0.64
C ALA A 188 -6.01 1.36 -0.22
N TRP A 189 -6.29 1.52 -1.52
CA TRP A 189 -5.49 2.34 -2.43
C TRP A 189 -5.59 3.84 -2.12
N LEU A 190 -6.73 4.33 -1.64
CA LEU A 190 -6.92 5.74 -1.28
C LEU A 190 -6.20 6.08 0.03
N ASN A 191 -6.30 5.20 1.03
CA ASN A 191 -5.60 5.29 2.32
C ASN A 191 -4.07 5.31 2.15
N THR A 192 -3.57 4.68 1.09
CA THR A 192 -2.15 4.70 0.71
C THR A 192 -1.80 5.74 -0.37
N ARG A 193 -2.78 6.52 -0.84
CA ARG A 193 -2.64 7.58 -1.86
C ARG A 193 -1.96 7.10 -3.14
N GLN A 194 -2.21 5.86 -3.57
CA GLN A 194 -1.62 5.31 -4.80
C GLN A 194 -1.98 6.20 -6.00
N ASN A 195 -1.05 6.39 -6.93
CA ASN A 195 -1.31 7.31 -8.03
C ASN A 195 -2.26 6.68 -9.06
N PRO A 196 -3.31 7.38 -9.54
CA PRO A 196 -4.23 6.81 -10.54
C PRO A 196 -3.51 6.32 -11.82
N ARG A 197 -2.43 6.96 -12.28
CA ARG A 197 -1.63 6.46 -13.42
C ARG A 197 -0.88 5.16 -13.09
N GLU A 198 -0.41 5.01 -11.87
CA GLU A 198 0.26 3.77 -11.43
C GLU A 198 -0.76 2.62 -11.42
N LEU A 199 -1.94 2.86 -10.84
CA LEU A 199 -3.02 1.88 -10.82
C LEU A 199 -3.58 1.56 -12.20
N PHE A 200 -3.65 2.54 -13.11
CA PHE A 200 -4.01 2.31 -14.52
C PHE A 200 -3.12 1.23 -15.12
N ASN A 201 -1.80 1.42 -15.03
CA ASN A 201 -0.81 0.47 -15.56
C ASN A 201 -0.84 -0.89 -14.85
N LEU A 202 -1.27 -0.94 -13.59
CA LEU A 202 -1.33 -2.17 -12.79
C LEU A 202 -2.55 -3.04 -13.14
N VAL A 203 -3.74 -2.46 -13.11
CA VAL A 203 -5.00 -3.22 -13.14
C VAL A 203 -5.60 -3.36 -14.55
N LEU A 204 -5.28 -2.43 -15.46
CA LEU A 204 -5.77 -2.43 -16.83
C LEU A 204 -4.70 -2.99 -17.77
N PRO A 205 -4.86 -4.21 -18.31
CA PRO A 205 -3.85 -4.83 -19.15
C PRO A 205 -3.86 -4.21 -20.55
N PRO A 206 -2.69 -4.04 -21.20
CA PRO A 206 -2.59 -3.39 -22.51
C PRO A 206 -3.33 -4.13 -23.63
N ASN A 207 -3.56 -5.44 -23.48
CA ASN A 207 -4.07 -6.33 -24.53
C ASN A 207 -5.53 -6.78 -24.30
N GLY A 208 -6.29 -6.13 -23.42
CA GLY A 208 -7.67 -6.56 -23.14
C GLY A 208 -8.32 -5.82 -21.97
N PHE A 209 -8.71 -4.57 -22.20
CA PHE A 209 -9.51 -3.80 -21.23
C PHE A 209 -10.87 -4.48 -21.02
N GLN A 210 -11.15 -4.89 -19.78
CA GLN A 210 -12.50 -5.27 -19.36
C GLN A 210 -13.19 -4.03 -18.79
N ASP A 211 -14.42 -3.75 -19.22
CA ASP A 211 -15.13 -2.53 -18.83
C ASP A 211 -15.34 -2.44 -17.31
N GLN A 212 -15.52 -3.57 -16.62
CA GLN A 212 -15.59 -3.61 -15.15
C GLN A 212 -14.34 -3.03 -14.46
N TYR A 213 -13.14 -3.28 -14.98
CA TYR A 213 -11.89 -2.77 -14.42
C TYR A 213 -11.74 -1.27 -14.71
N LEU A 214 -12.18 -0.82 -15.90
CA LEU A 214 -12.21 0.59 -16.30
C LEU A 214 -13.15 1.39 -15.38
N ILE A 215 -14.36 0.89 -15.14
CA ILE A 215 -15.36 1.49 -14.25
C ILE A 215 -14.78 1.67 -12.83
N GLN A 216 -14.10 0.64 -12.30
CA GLN A 216 -13.48 0.73 -10.98
C GLN A 216 -12.30 1.69 -10.93
N TRP A 217 -11.47 1.74 -11.97
CA TRP A 217 -10.40 2.72 -12.07
C TRP A 217 -10.92 4.17 -12.13
N LEU A 218 -12.03 4.40 -12.84
CA LEU A 218 -12.71 5.70 -12.88
C LEU A 218 -13.26 6.09 -11.50
N ARG A 219 -13.95 5.17 -10.80
CA ARG A 219 -14.41 5.35 -9.41
C ARG A 219 -13.28 5.71 -8.47
N TYR A 220 -12.20 4.93 -8.51
CA TYR A 220 -10.99 5.20 -7.73
C TYR A 220 -10.43 6.61 -8.03
N THR A 221 -10.40 7.00 -9.30
CA THR A 221 -9.85 8.30 -9.70
C THR A 221 -10.70 9.46 -9.18
N GLU A 222 -12.04 9.34 -9.13
CA GLU A 222 -12.91 10.33 -8.49
C GLU A 222 -12.72 10.38 -6.97
N MET A 223 -12.59 9.22 -6.31
CA MET A 223 -12.25 9.15 -4.88
C MET A 223 -10.92 9.85 -4.59
N TYR A 224 -9.90 9.60 -5.42
CA TYR A 224 -8.57 10.22 -5.34
C TYR A 224 -8.65 11.74 -5.51
N LYS A 225 -9.31 12.23 -6.57
CA LYS A 225 -9.50 13.66 -6.82
C LYS A 225 -10.29 14.35 -5.70
N THR A 226 -11.27 13.68 -5.13
CA THR A 226 -12.05 14.20 -4.00
C THR A 226 -11.19 14.35 -2.74
N ALA A 227 -10.33 13.36 -2.44
CA ALA A 227 -9.46 13.39 -1.26
C ALA A 227 -8.20 14.27 -1.41
N MET A 228 -7.66 14.38 -2.63
CA MET A 228 -6.37 15.01 -2.92
C MET A 228 -6.49 16.37 -3.64
N GLY A 229 -7.71 16.80 -3.97
CA GLY A 229 -8.01 18.01 -4.74
C GLY A 229 -8.26 17.71 -6.22
N VAL A 230 -9.17 18.46 -6.85
CA VAL A 230 -9.66 18.20 -8.22
C VAL A 230 -8.53 18.18 -9.25
N ASP A 231 -7.51 19.02 -9.07
CA ASP A 231 -6.34 19.13 -9.95
C ASP A 231 -5.25 18.07 -9.70
N SER A 232 -5.41 17.19 -8.71
CA SER A 232 -4.42 16.13 -8.40
C SER A 232 -4.33 15.06 -9.49
N PHE A 233 -5.43 14.82 -10.21
CA PHE A 233 -5.44 13.99 -11.42
C PHE A 233 -6.46 14.55 -12.43
N PRO A 234 -6.07 15.57 -13.22
CA PRO A 234 -6.98 16.29 -14.08
C PRO A 234 -7.40 15.47 -15.30
N ILE A 235 -8.57 15.79 -15.84
CA ILE A 235 -9.26 15.07 -16.92
C ILE A 235 -8.36 14.80 -18.15
N TYR A 236 -7.46 15.73 -18.49
CA TYR A 236 -6.55 15.54 -19.63
C TYR A 236 -5.54 14.41 -19.42
N GLN A 237 -5.15 14.11 -18.18
CA GLN A 237 -4.28 12.97 -17.88
C GLN A 237 -5.03 11.65 -17.96
N MET A 238 -6.34 11.65 -17.67
CA MET A 238 -7.21 10.47 -17.83
C MET A 238 -7.41 10.17 -19.32
N ASN A 239 -7.77 11.19 -20.11
CA ASN A 239 -7.94 11.07 -21.56
C ASN A 239 -6.62 10.71 -22.28
N ASP A 240 -5.48 11.30 -21.90
CA ASP A 240 -4.17 10.92 -22.45
C ASP A 240 -3.83 9.44 -22.21
N LEU A 241 -4.16 8.89 -21.04
CA LEU A 241 -3.96 7.46 -20.79
C LEU A 241 -4.83 6.60 -21.71
N PHE A 242 -6.10 6.94 -21.89
CA PHE A 242 -7.01 6.18 -22.75
C PHE A 242 -6.64 6.28 -24.24
N LEU A 243 -6.21 7.46 -24.71
CA LEU A 243 -5.82 7.69 -26.11
C LEU A 243 -4.50 7.00 -26.52
N ARG A 244 -3.72 6.48 -25.55
CA ARG A 244 -2.59 5.57 -25.84
C ARG A 244 -3.04 4.17 -26.26
N HIS A 245 -4.29 3.81 -25.98
CA HIS A 245 -4.86 2.47 -26.23
C HIS A 245 -6.03 2.47 -27.21
N TRP A 246 -6.75 3.59 -27.33
CA TRP A 246 -7.96 3.69 -28.15
C TRP A 246 -7.91 4.86 -29.13
N SER A 247 -8.54 4.66 -30.29
CA SER A 247 -8.89 5.76 -31.18
C SER A 247 -9.87 6.72 -30.51
N ILE A 248 -9.97 7.96 -31.01
CA ILE A 248 -10.92 8.92 -30.47
C ILE A 248 -12.39 8.45 -30.59
N PRO A 249 -12.86 7.91 -31.73
CA PRO A 249 -14.19 7.28 -31.82
C PRO A 249 -14.41 6.18 -30.78
N SER A 250 -13.46 5.26 -30.62
CA SER A 250 -13.56 4.16 -29.66
C SER A 250 -13.59 4.63 -28.20
N LEU A 251 -12.91 5.74 -27.88
CA LEU A 251 -13.00 6.38 -26.56
C LEU A 251 -14.37 7.05 -26.38
N VAL A 252 -14.88 7.77 -27.38
CA VAL A 252 -16.18 8.43 -27.33
C VAL A 252 -17.33 7.43 -27.12
N GLU A 253 -17.34 6.33 -27.87
CA GLU A 253 -18.31 5.22 -27.72
C GLU A 253 -18.31 4.64 -26.29
N ARG A 254 -17.12 4.40 -25.73
CA ARG A 254 -16.96 3.91 -24.35
C ARG A 254 -17.46 4.93 -23.32
N LEU A 255 -17.13 6.21 -23.49
CA LEU A 255 -17.63 7.28 -22.60
C LEU A 255 -19.16 7.39 -22.67
N GLN A 256 -19.79 7.29 -23.85
CA GLN A 256 -21.25 7.25 -23.99
C GLN A 256 -21.88 6.05 -23.26
N SER A 257 -21.18 4.92 -23.19
CA SER A 257 -21.62 3.76 -22.41
C SER A 257 -21.46 3.98 -20.91
N ILE A 258 -20.34 4.58 -20.47
CA ILE A 258 -20.08 4.92 -19.07
C ILE A 258 -21.05 5.99 -18.57
N LYS A 259 -21.51 6.92 -19.41
CA LYS A 259 -22.54 7.92 -19.05
C LYS A 259 -23.83 7.31 -18.48
N LYS A 260 -24.14 6.06 -18.83
CA LYS A 260 -25.32 5.32 -18.31
C LYS A 260 -25.13 4.83 -16.87
N ILE A 261 -23.96 5.03 -16.27
CA ILE A 261 -23.62 4.65 -14.89
C ILE A 261 -23.77 5.90 -14.01
N PRO A 262 -24.78 5.99 -13.11
CA PRO A 262 -25.13 7.24 -12.43
C PRO A 262 -24.00 7.90 -11.63
N ASP A 263 -23.11 7.13 -11.02
CA ASP A 263 -21.97 7.66 -10.25
C ASP A 263 -20.80 8.14 -11.12
N LEU A 264 -20.79 7.81 -12.42
CA LEU A 264 -19.74 8.20 -13.38
C LEU A 264 -20.24 9.12 -14.51
N GLU A 265 -21.53 9.42 -14.58
CA GLU A 265 -22.16 10.23 -15.65
C GLU A 265 -21.41 11.55 -15.89
N LYS A 266 -21.32 12.41 -14.86
CA LYS A 266 -20.67 13.73 -14.94
C LYS A 266 -19.18 13.64 -15.29
N LEU A 267 -18.49 12.60 -14.83
CA LEU A 267 -17.10 12.36 -15.18
C LEU A 267 -16.97 12.04 -16.67
N ALA A 268 -17.76 11.08 -17.16
CA ALA A 268 -17.73 10.66 -18.55
C ALA A 268 -18.12 11.80 -19.50
N GLU A 269 -19.11 12.63 -19.14
CA GLU A 269 -19.43 13.86 -19.86
C GLU A 269 -18.26 14.84 -19.91
N SER A 270 -17.61 15.09 -18.78
CA SER A 270 -16.48 16.02 -18.71
C SER A 270 -15.26 15.52 -19.48
N MET A 271 -15.01 14.20 -19.47
CA MET A 271 -14.00 13.55 -20.28
C MET A 271 -14.31 13.68 -21.77
N GLN A 272 -15.54 13.40 -22.18
CA GLN A 272 -15.99 13.44 -23.57
C GLN A 272 -15.96 14.87 -24.13
N ALA A 273 -16.47 15.85 -23.36
CA ALA A 273 -16.43 17.25 -23.74
C ALA A 273 -14.99 17.74 -23.99
N GLN A 274 -14.04 17.33 -23.16
CA GLN A 274 -12.63 17.67 -23.36
C GLN A 274 -12.03 17.00 -24.61
N VAL A 275 -12.37 15.73 -24.89
CA VAL A 275 -11.94 15.05 -26.14
C VAL A 275 -12.45 15.82 -27.36
N PHE A 276 -13.71 16.25 -27.36
CA PHE A 276 -14.27 17.05 -28.45
C PHE A 276 -13.64 18.44 -28.56
N GLN A 277 -13.30 19.11 -27.45
CA GLN A 277 -12.57 20.38 -27.50
C GLN A 277 -11.18 20.23 -28.12
N VAL A 278 -10.43 19.17 -27.77
CA VAL A 278 -9.12 18.89 -28.36
C VAL A 278 -9.22 18.52 -29.85
N LEU A 279 -10.27 17.79 -30.26
CA LEU A 279 -10.57 17.55 -31.67
C LEU A 279 -10.87 18.86 -32.41
N TYR A 280 -11.82 19.65 -31.92
CA TYR A 280 -12.28 20.88 -32.57
C TYR A 280 -11.14 21.90 -32.77
N ALA A 281 -10.20 21.98 -31.82
CA ALA A 281 -9.02 22.82 -31.93
C ALA A 281 -7.97 22.34 -32.97
N ARG A 282 -8.13 21.14 -33.55
CA ARG A 282 -7.14 20.48 -34.44
C ARG A 282 -7.69 19.99 -35.77
N ALA A 283 -9.02 19.91 -35.91
CA ALA A 283 -9.72 19.28 -37.02
C ALA A 283 -10.48 20.33 -37.85
N THR A 284 -10.64 20.10 -39.16
CA THR A 284 -11.60 20.89 -39.95
C THR A 284 -13.03 20.43 -39.64
N PRO A 285 -14.06 21.25 -39.93
CA PRO A 285 -15.46 20.84 -39.74
C PRO A 285 -15.83 19.54 -40.48
N LYS A 286 -15.17 19.23 -41.60
CA LYS A 286 -15.39 17.96 -42.35
C LYS A 286 -14.82 16.75 -41.61
N ASP A 287 -13.62 16.89 -41.05
CA ASP A 287 -13.00 15.81 -40.26
C ASP A 287 -13.84 15.54 -38.99
N PHE A 288 -14.32 16.59 -38.33
CA PHE A 288 -15.21 16.50 -37.18
C PHE A 288 -16.54 15.81 -37.52
N GLN A 289 -17.15 16.16 -38.66
CA GLN A 289 -18.38 15.52 -39.15
C GLN A 289 -18.17 14.01 -39.42
N HIS A 290 -17.05 13.61 -40.00
CA HIS A 290 -16.71 12.20 -40.20
C HIS A 290 -16.57 11.44 -38.86
N PHE A 291 -15.95 12.05 -37.84
CA PHE A 291 -15.86 11.45 -36.51
C PHE A 291 -17.21 11.27 -35.81
N LEU A 292 -18.20 12.13 -36.08
CA LEU A 292 -19.54 11.98 -35.48
C LEU A 292 -20.32 10.80 -36.09
N TYR A 293 -20.37 10.68 -37.42
CA TYR A 293 -21.14 9.61 -38.09
C TYR A 293 -20.66 8.20 -37.72
N VAL A 294 -19.33 8.01 -37.57
CA VAL A 294 -18.76 6.74 -37.09
C VAL A 294 -19.26 6.36 -35.68
N THR A 295 -19.72 7.32 -34.88
CA THR A 295 -20.21 7.08 -33.50
C THR A 295 -21.73 6.97 -33.37
N THR A 296 -22.52 7.33 -34.40
CA THR A 296 -23.99 7.21 -34.33
C THR A 296 -24.51 5.89 -34.91
N GLY A 297 -23.72 5.17 -35.71
CA GLY A 297 -24.11 3.86 -36.24
C GLY A 297 -25.15 3.91 -37.37
N ASP A 298 -25.35 5.09 -37.96
CA ASP A 298 -26.18 5.30 -39.13
C ASP A 298 -25.30 5.28 -40.39
N GLU A 299 -25.03 4.09 -40.93
CA GLU A 299 -24.74 3.94 -42.36
C GLU A 299 -26.07 3.95 -43.13
N GLU A 300 -26.11 4.61 -44.31
CA GLU A 300 -27.31 4.78 -45.16
C GLU A 300 -27.95 3.47 -45.66
#